data_AF-A0A1Y6LHA1-F1
#
_entry.id   AF-A0A1Y6LHA1-F1
#
_cell.length_a   1.000
_cell.length_b   1.000
_cell.length_c   1.000
_cell.angle_alpha   90.00
_cell.angle_beta   90.00
_cell.angle_gamma   90.00
#
_symmetry.space_group_name_H-M   'P 1'
#
loop_
_entity.id
_entity.type
_entity.pdbx_description
1 polymer ?
#
loop_
_entity_poly.entity_id
_entity_poly.type
_entity_poly.pdbx_seq_one_letter_code
_entity_poly.pdbx_strand_id
1 'polypeptide(L)'
;MTAGGSVEELQGQLDWLNQQPHRHKVVIAGNHDMALDKQKAAELGETRFRGRSLRWGSVIYLEHSATTLKFPGGISLKVYGQPETRRNGSWAFQYDRDTDVFTNRIAEDVDILVTHSPPRFHLDEAGQGDGFLLRELWRVKPLLHVFGHMHNGYGQERLSHDLFERHYADICEGKAGLWALLRMLILLLQMLVTITDHELEQTVSVNAAAVGGPRDADRRPAQVVHL
;
A
#
# COMPACT_ATOMS: atom_id res chain seq x y z
N MET A 1 8.87 -4.64 7.40
CA MET A 1 9.39 -6.02 7.26
C MET A 1 9.88 -6.58 8.60
N THR A 2 10.35 -5.73 9.50
CA THR A 2 10.85 -6.10 10.82
C THR A 2 9.93 -5.68 11.96
N ALA A 3 10.24 -6.11 13.18
CA ALA A 3 9.56 -5.64 14.40
C ALA A 3 10.42 -4.62 15.16
N GLY A 4 11.72 -4.90 15.33
CA GLY A 4 12.69 -4.05 16.02
C GLY A 4 13.52 -3.15 15.11
N GLY A 5 13.59 -3.44 13.81
CA GLY A 5 14.24 -2.58 12.83
C GLY A 5 15.76 -2.73 12.75
N SER A 6 16.32 -3.80 13.32
CA SER A 6 17.76 -4.06 13.28
C SER A 6 18.22 -4.54 11.91
N VAL A 7 19.51 -4.34 11.62
CA VAL A 7 20.14 -4.87 10.40
C VAL A 7 20.09 -6.39 10.37
N GLU A 8 20.20 -7.05 11.52
CA GLU A 8 20.09 -8.51 11.65
C GLU A 8 18.70 -9.02 11.29
N GLU A 9 17.64 -8.37 11.77
CA GLU A 9 16.26 -8.73 11.43
C GLU A 9 16.01 -8.53 9.93
N LEU A 10 16.44 -7.39 9.37
CA LEU A 10 16.33 -7.11 7.94
C LEU A 10 17.09 -8.14 7.11
N GLN A 11 18.32 -8.48 7.49
CA GLN A 11 19.10 -9.48 6.77
C GLN A 11 18.44 -10.86 6.84
N GLY A 12 17.87 -11.25 7.98
CA GLY A 12 17.11 -12.50 8.10
C GLY A 12 15.90 -12.55 7.15
N GLN A 13 15.17 -11.44 7.01
CA GLN A 13 14.06 -11.34 6.05
C GLN A 13 14.55 -11.42 4.60
N LEU A 14 15.65 -10.75 4.27
CA LEU A 14 16.25 -10.81 2.93
C LEU A 14 16.76 -12.22 2.60
N ASP A 15 17.40 -12.90 3.54
CA ASP A 15 17.89 -14.27 3.36
C ASP A 15 16.71 -15.23 3.10
N TRP A 16 15.60 -15.07 3.84
CA TRP A 16 14.37 -15.84 3.61
C TRP A 16 13.72 -15.53 2.25
N LEU A 17 13.59 -14.25 1.88
CA LEU A 17 13.03 -13.84 0.58
C LEU A 17 13.85 -14.38 -0.59
N ASN A 18 15.17 -14.38 -0.46
CA ASN A 18 16.06 -14.91 -1.49
C ASN A 18 15.86 -16.42 -1.73
N GLN A 19 15.47 -17.18 -0.71
CA GLN A 19 15.16 -18.61 -0.82
C GLN A 19 13.83 -18.91 -1.52
N GLN A 20 12.95 -17.91 -1.67
CA GLN A 20 11.64 -18.14 -2.28
C GLN A 20 11.77 -18.40 -3.80
N PRO A 21 10.95 -19.29 -4.39
CA PRO A 21 11.05 -19.69 -5.80
C PRO A 21 10.53 -18.63 -6.78
N HIS A 22 10.09 -17.48 -6.27
CA HIS A 22 9.40 -16.45 -7.05
C HIS A 22 10.41 -15.72 -7.94
N ARG A 23 10.03 -15.45 -9.20
CA ARG A 23 10.92 -14.81 -10.18
C ARG A 23 11.32 -13.40 -9.77
N HIS A 24 10.35 -12.63 -9.28
CA HIS A 24 10.53 -11.24 -8.85
C HIS A 24 10.11 -11.13 -7.39
N LYS A 25 10.92 -10.43 -6.59
CA LYS A 25 10.66 -10.17 -5.17
C LYS A 25 10.82 -8.67 -4.97
N VAL A 26 9.70 -7.97 -4.80
CA VAL A 26 9.69 -6.52 -4.59
C VAL A 26 9.37 -6.25 -3.13
N VAL A 27 10.12 -5.35 -2.51
CA VAL A 27 9.89 -4.92 -1.14
C VAL A 27 9.98 -3.40 -1.05
N ILE A 28 9.19 -2.84 -0.15
CA ILE A 28 9.32 -1.46 0.33
C ILE A 28 9.62 -1.52 1.82
N ALA A 29 10.17 -0.44 2.37
CA ALA A 29 10.25 -0.28 3.80
C ALA A 29 8.87 0.05 4.40
N GLY A 30 8.75 -0.19 5.70
CA GLY A 30 7.67 0.33 6.53
C GLY A 30 8.22 0.95 7.81
N ASN A 31 7.31 1.41 8.67
CA ASN A 31 7.67 2.20 9.85
C ASN A 31 8.59 1.46 10.86
N HIS A 32 8.58 0.13 10.88
CA HIS A 32 9.46 -0.66 11.74
C HIS A 32 10.86 -0.89 11.16
N ASP A 33 11.12 -0.58 9.89
CA ASP A 33 12.39 -0.86 9.23
C ASP A 33 13.41 0.26 9.48
N MET A 34 13.69 0.52 10.76
CA MET A 34 14.42 1.70 11.26
C MET A 34 15.79 1.91 10.62
N ALA A 35 16.50 0.83 10.32
CA ALA A 35 17.83 0.90 9.69
C ALA A 35 17.79 1.34 8.21
N LEU A 36 16.62 1.29 7.54
CA LEU A 36 16.47 1.74 6.15
C LEU A 36 16.22 3.25 6.06
N ASP A 37 15.66 3.86 7.10
CA ASP A 37 15.48 5.31 7.17
C ASP A 37 16.78 5.98 7.66
N LYS A 38 17.44 6.72 6.77
CA LYS A 38 18.72 7.38 7.06
C LYS A 38 18.62 8.39 8.20
N GLN A 39 17.52 9.15 8.26
CA GLN A 39 17.34 10.14 9.32
C GLN A 39 17.14 9.41 10.65
N LYS A 40 16.29 8.37 10.67
CA LYS A 40 16.01 7.62 11.89
C LYS A 40 17.20 6.81 12.39
N ALA A 41 17.97 6.22 11.48
CA ALA A 41 19.20 5.51 11.79
C ALA A 41 20.24 6.46 12.41
N ALA A 42 20.35 7.69 11.92
CA ALA A 42 21.24 8.71 12.49
C ALA A 42 20.79 9.16 13.90
N GLU A 43 19.48 9.39 14.10
CA GLU A 43 18.90 9.75 15.41
C GLU A 43 19.18 8.72 16.50
N LEU A 44 19.10 7.42 16.16
CA LEU A 44 19.32 6.32 17.10
C LEU A 44 20.80 6.00 17.35
N GLY A 45 21.72 6.73 16.71
CA GLY A 45 23.15 6.55 16.77
C GLY A 45 23.63 5.43 15.83
N GLU A 46 24.61 5.77 14.97
CA GLU A 46 25.22 4.84 14.01
C GLU A 46 25.70 3.53 14.66
N THR A 47 26.06 3.54 15.94
CA THR A 47 26.54 2.36 16.67
C THR A 47 25.51 1.22 16.73
N ARG A 48 24.20 1.51 16.70
CA ARG A 48 23.15 0.49 16.71
C ARG A 48 22.98 -0.21 15.35
N PHE A 49 23.46 0.42 14.27
CA PHE A 49 23.31 -0.05 12.89
C PHE A 49 24.66 -0.13 12.14
N ARG A 50 25.78 -0.13 12.88
CA ARG A 50 27.14 0.10 12.36
C ARG A 50 27.60 -1.01 11.41
N GLY A 51 28.06 -0.62 10.22
CA GLY A 51 29.09 -1.32 9.44
C GLY A 51 28.67 -2.57 8.67
N ARG A 52 27.38 -2.91 8.63
CA ARG A 52 26.88 -4.04 7.84
C ARG A 52 26.00 -3.52 6.70
N SER A 53 26.51 -3.62 5.48
CA SER A 53 25.67 -3.47 4.29
C SER A 53 24.70 -4.64 4.20
N LEU A 54 23.43 -4.34 3.95
CA LEU A 54 22.43 -5.36 3.66
C LEU A 54 22.78 -6.06 2.35
N ARG A 55 22.69 -7.39 2.34
CA ARG A 55 22.81 -8.19 1.13
C ARG A 55 21.43 -8.43 0.56
N TRP A 56 21.05 -7.61 -0.42
CA TRP A 56 19.74 -7.67 -1.07
C TRP A 56 19.55 -8.92 -1.95
N GLY A 57 20.62 -9.40 -2.60
CA GLY A 57 20.54 -10.54 -3.51
C GLY A 57 19.62 -10.27 -4.70
N SER A 58 18.60 -11.10 -4.87
CA SER A 58 17.57 -10.99 -5.92
C SER A 58 16.38 -10.09 -5.56
N VAL A 59 16.35 -9.55 -4.34
CA VAL A 59 15.26 -8.70 -3.85
C VAL A 59 15.41 -7.28 -4.39
N ILE A 60 14.33 -6.73 -4.95
CA ILE A 60 14.25 -5.37 -5.46
C ILE A 60 13.65 -4.49 -4.37
N TYR A 61 14.44 -3.58 -3.82
CA TYR A 61 13.97 -2.57 -2.88
C TYR A 61 13.49 -1.33 -3.63
N LEU A 62 12.31 -0.82 -3.28
CA LEU A 62 11.75 0.42 -3.81
C LEU A 62 11.51 1.42 -2.67
N GLU A 63 12.01 2.63 -2.87
CA GLU A 63 11.79 3.82 -2.05
C GLU A 63 11.71 5.00 -3.03
N HIS A 64 10.50 5.57 -3.20
CA HIS A 64 10.20 6.63 -4.17
C HIS A 64 10.68 6.34 -5.59
N SER A 65 10.59 5.08 -5.99
CA SER A 65 11.16 4.59 -7.23
C SER A 65 10.28 3.50 -7.84
N ALA A 66 10.45 3.31 -9.14
CA ALA A 66 9.78 2.27 -9.90
C ALA A 66 10.78 1.28 -10.51
N THR A 67 10.29 0.06 -10.73
CA THR A 67 10.95 -0.95 -11.54
C THR A 67 9.96 -1.53 -12.54
N THR A 68 10.44 -2.05 -13.67
CA THR A 68 9.61 -2.79 -14.63
C THR A 68 9.94 -4.27 -14.55
N LEU A 69 8.97 -5.06 -14.10
CA LEU A 69 9.07 -6.51 -14.02
C LEU A 69 8.70 -7.12 -15.36
N LYS A 70 9.56 -8.01 -15.89
CA LYS A 70 9.32 -8.70 -17.16
C LYS A 70 8.90 -10.15 -16.93
N PHE A 71 7.88 -10.59 -17.65
CA PHE A 71 7.30 -11.93 -17.56
C PHE A 71 7.38 -12.66 -18.92
N PRO A 72 7.26 -14.01 -18.93
CA PRO A 72 7.12 -14.77 -20.17
C PRO A 72 5.95 -14.25 -21.02
N GLY A 73 6.05 -14.38 -22.35
CA GLY A 73 5.01 -13.87 -23.26
C GLY A 73 5.10 -12.37 -23.54
N GLY A 74 6.15 -11.68 -23.09
CA GLY A 74 6.39 -10.26 -23.39
C GLY A 74 5.66 -9.28 -22.46
N ILE A 75 4.90 -9.78 -21.49
CA ILE A 75 4.19 -8.96 -20.50
C ILE A 75 5.22 -8.26 -19.60
N SER A 76 5.00 -6.96 -19.37
CA SER A 76 5.80 -6.15 -18.45
C SER A 76 4.88 -5.36 -17.55
N LEU A 77 5.19 -5.29 -16.25
CA LEU A 77 4.43 -4.53 -15.26
C LEU A 77 5.34 -3.55 -14.54
N LYS A 78 4.95 -2.27 -14.50
CA LYS A 78 5.64 -1.22 -13.77
C LYS A 78 5.15 -1.18 -12.32
N VAL A 79 6.08 -1.37 -11.40
CA VAL A 79 5.82 -1.37 -9.96
C VAL A 79 6.46 -0.13 -9.35
N TYR A 80 5.68 0.67 -8.61
CA TYR A 80 6.19 1.83 -7.86
C TYR A 80 6.04 1.59 -6.35
N GLY A 81 7.06 1.96 -5.58
CA GLY A 81 7.10 1.75 -4.14
C GLY A 81 7.23 3.05 -3.33
N GLN A 82 6.42 3.20 -2.29
CA GLN A 82 6.46 4.35 -1.38
C GLN A 82 6.27 3.95 0.09
N PRO A 83 7.29 4.08 0.95
CA PRO A 83 7.32 3.47 2.28
C PRO A 83 6.58 4.25 3.37
N GLU A 84 6.23 5.51 3.16
CA GLU A 84 5.86 6.36 4.29
C GLU A 84 4.47 6.13 4.87
N THR A 85 4.36 6.47 6.16
CA THR A 85 3.12 6.47 6.95
C THR A 85 2.90 7.76 7.70
N ARG A 86 1.64 8.07 7.97
CA ARG A 86 1.31 9.14 8.92
C ARG A 86 1.92 8.83 10.27
N ARG A 87 2.45 9.86 10.93
CA ARG A 87 3.12 9.74 12.23
C ARG A 87 2.20 9.11 13.27
N ASN A 88 2.67 8.01 13.84
CA ASN A 88 2.10 7.31 14.98
C ASN A 88 3.24 6.86 15.90
N GLY A 89 3.74 7.76 16.74
CA GLY A 89 4.93 7.54 17.56
C GLY A 89 6.22 8.11 16.94
N SER A 90 7.34 7.44 17.18
CA SER A 90 8.68 7.87 16.76
C SER A 90 9.37 6.74 15.99
N TRP A 91 8.79 6.40 14.84
CA TRP A 91 9.24 5.32 13.96
C TRP A 91 9.84 5.88 12.65
N ALA A 92 10.34 5.00 11.79
CA ALA A 92 10.90 5.35 10.50
C ALA A 92 9.82 5.70 9.47
N PHE A 93 10.20 6.44 8.43
CA PHE A 93 9.34 6.77 7.29
C PHE A 93 8.00 7.39 7.73
N GLN A 94 8.04 8.31 8.69
CA GLN A 94 6.84 8.99 9.20
C GLN A 94 6.80 10.46 8.80
N TYR A 95 5.63 10.90 8.34
CA TYR A 95 5.33 12.32 8.06
C TYR A 95 4.14 12.80 8.90
N ASP A 96 4.05 14.12 9.10
CA ASP A 96 2.96 14.71 9.86
C ASP A 96 1.66 14.63 9.06
N ARG A 97 0.52 14.45 9.73
CA ARG A 97 -0.78 14.13 9.10
C ARG A 97 -1.20 15.08 7.97
N ASP A 98 -0.83 16.36 8.08
CA ASP A 98 -1.18 17.40 7.10
C ASP A 98 -0.15 17.56 5.98
N THR A 99 0.91 16.75 5.99
CA THR A 99 1.94 16.75 4.95
C THR A 99 1.48 15.90 3.76
N ASP A 100 1.46 16.52 2.59
CA ASP A 100 1.20 15.82 1.34
C ASP A 100 2.49 15.22 0.77
N VAL A 101 2.58 13.89 0.82
CA VAL A 101 3.70 13.12 0.26
C VAL A 101 3.32 12.36 -1.01
N PHE A 102 2.08 12.46 -1.48
CA PHE A 102 1.56 11.60 -2.56
C PHE A 102 1.24 12.38 -3.84
N THR A 103 0.66 13.57 -3.74
CA THR A 103 0.14 14.29 -4.91
C THR A 103 1.20 14.48 -6.00
N ASN A 104 0.89 14.03 -7.22
CA ASN A 104 1.76 14.09 -8.40
C ASN A 104 3.14 13.42 -8.23
N ARG A 105 3.27 12.46 -7.30
CA ARG A 105 4.54 11.71 -7.12
C ARG A 105 4.56 10.40 -7.91
N ILE A 106 3.40 9.81 -8.17
CA ILE A 106 3.27 8.51 -8.82
C ILE A 106 3.03 8.74 -10.32
N ALA A 107 3.74 8.06 -11.21
CA ALA A 107 3.50 8.20 -12.64
C ALA A 107 2.17 7.52 -13.06
N GLU A 108 1.52 8.02 -14.13
CA GLU A 108 0.22 7.49 -14.61
C GLU A 108 0.32 6.11 -15.26
N ASP A 109 1.52 5.71 -15.67
CA ASP A 109 1.80 4.41 -16.31
C ASP A 109 2.18 3.32 -15.28
N VAL A 110 1.85 3.50 -14.00
CA VAL A 110 2.12 2.52 -12.95
C VAL A 110 1.01 1.47 -12.92
N ASP A 111 1.39 0.22 -13.19
CA ASP A 111 0.48 -0.92 -13.15
C ASP A 111 0.23 -1.42 -11.71
N ILE A 112 1.29 -1.43 -10.88
CA ILE A 112 1.24 -1.89 -9.50
C ILE A 112 1.80 -0.82 -8.56
N LEU A 113 0.97 -0.35 -7.64
CA LEU A 113 1.38 0.53 -6.57
C LEU A 113 1.62 -0.27 -5.29
N VAL A 114 2.75 -0.05 -4.63
CA VAL A 114 3.06 -0.63 -3.32
C VAL A 114 3.31 0.48 -2.32
N THR A 115 2.46 0.60 -1.30
CA THR A 115 2.62 1.61 -0.24
C THR A 115 2.61 0.97 1.14
N HIS A 116 3.26 1.56 2.14
CA HIS A 116 3.08 1.06 3.50
C HIS A 116 1.75 1.54 4.09
N SER A 117 1.36 2.79 3.79
CA SER A 117 0.06 3.35 4.18
C SER A 117 -1.11 2.75 3.39
N PRO A 118 -2.26 2.49 4.02
CA PRO A 118 -3.50 2.24 3.31
C PRO A 118 -4.11 3.54 2.76
N PRO A 119 -4.86 3.48 1.65
CA PRO A 119 -5.72 4.58 1.22
C PRO A 119 -6.88 4.75 2.20
N ARG A 120 -7.39 5.98 2.31
CA ARG A 120 -8.51 6.28 3.22
C ARG A 120 -9.79 5.55 2.79
N PHE A 121 -10.53 4.99 3.75
CA PHE A 121 -11.81 4.25 3.59
C PHE A 121 -11.72 2.89 2.89
N HIS A 122 -10.52 2.45 2.55
CA HIS A 122 -10.28 1.27 1.72
C HIS A 122 -9.35 0.32 2.44
N LEU A 123 -9.91 -0.74 3.01
CA LEU A 123 -9.20 -1.68 3.89
C LEU A 123 -8.35 -0.96 4.96
N ASP A 124 -8.88 0.13 5.52
CA ASP A 124 -8.25 0.95 6.55
C ASP A 124 -8.94 0.77 7.91
N GLU A 125 -8.42 1.43 8.94
CA GLU A 125 -9.02 1.43 10.26
C GLU A 125 -9.87 2.69 10.43
N ALA A 126 -11.17 2.60 10.16
CA ALA A 126 -12.15 3.67 10.39
C ALA A 126 -11.78 5.03 9.75
N GLY A 127 -11.37 5.03 8.48
CA GLY A 127 -11.06 6.27 7.74
C GLY A 127 -9.75 6.94 8.15
N GLN A 128 -8.86 6.20 8.84
CA GLN A 128 -7.53 6.69 9.24
C GLN A 128 -6.48 6.61 8.12
N GLY A 129 -6.79 5.93 7.01
CA GLY A 129 -5.92 5.87 5.84
C GLY A 129 -5.65 7.24 5.22
N ASP A 130 -4.76 7.26 4.22
CA ASP A 130 -4.29 8.51 3.64
C ASP A 130 -5.21 9.03 2.52
N GLY A 131 -5.70 10.27 2.70
CA GLY A 131 -6.61 10.91 1.73
C GLY A 131 -5.90 11.54 0.53
N PHE A 132 -4.60 11.83 0.61
CA PHE A 132 -3.79 12.18 -0.57
C PHE A 132 -3.52 10.93 -1.41
N LEU A 133 -3.24 9.79 -0.76
CA LEU A 133 -3.11 8.50 -1.45
C LEU A 133 -4.39 8.09 -2.16
N LEU A 134 -5.56 8.20 -1.52
CA LEU A 134 -6.85 7.94 -2.18
C LEU A 134 -7.01 8.80 -3.44
N ARG A 135 -6.68 10.11 -3.37
CA ARG A 135 -6.73 10.99 -4.54
C ARG A 135 -5.78 10.58 -5.66
N GLU A 136 -4.58 10.10 -5.32
CA GLU A 136 -3.66 9.58 -6.32
C GLU A 136 -4.17 8.29 -6.97
N LEU A 137 -4.87 7.41 -6.23
CA LEU A 137 -5.50 6.22 -6.83
C LEU A 137 -6.56 6.60 -7.87
N TRP A 138 -7.35 7.65 -7.61
CA TRP A 138 -8.32 8.19 -8.58
C TRP A 138 -7.67 8.79 -9.84
N ARG A 139 -6.40 9.21 -9.74
CA ARG A 139 -5.64 9.78 -10.86
C ARG A 139 -4.89 8.72 -11.66
N VAL A 140 -4.16 7.85 -10.95
CA VAL A 140 -3.25 6.85 -11.53
C VAL A 140 -4.00 5.58 -11.95
N LYS A 141 -4.99 5.16 -11.14
CA LYS A 141 -5.80 3.95 -11.38
C LYS A 141 -4.95 2.69 -11.68
N PRO A 142 -4.01 2.32 -10.80
CA PRO A 142 -3.20 1.13 -11.03
C PRO A 142 -4.10 -0.12 -11.06
N LEU A 143 -3.66 -1.19 -11.73
CA LEU A 143 -4.35 -2.48 -11.74
C LEU A 143 -4.40 -3.08 -10.32
N LEU A 144 -3.31 -2.93 -9.58
CA LEU A 144 -3.13 -3.46 -8.23
C LEU A 144 -2.53 -2.41 -7.30
N HIS A 145 -3.11 -2.25 -6.12
CA HIS A 145 -2.55 -1.51 -5.01
C HIS A 145 -2.32 -2.45 -3.82
N VAL A 146 -1.06 -2.69 -3.45
CA VAL A 146 -0.69 -3.50 -2.29
C VAL A 146 -0.22 -2.59 -1.16
N PHE A 147 -0.76 -2.81 0.03
CA PHE A 147 -0.38 -2.05 1.21
C PHE A 147 -0.47 -2.86 2.50
N GLY A 148 -0.16 -2.21 3.63
CA GLY A 148 -0.17 -2.83 4.94
C GLY A 148 -0.42 -1.82 6.05
N HIS A 149 0.39 -1.91 7.11
CA HIS A 149 0.39 -1.03 8.29
C HIS A 149 -0.85 -1.13 9.21
N MET A 150 -2.08 -1.13 8.67
CA MET A 150 -3.31 -1.22 9.46
C MET A 150 -3.84 -2.65 9.49
N HIS A 151 -3.62 -3.34 10.61
CA HIS A 151 -3.85 -4.79 10.68
C HIS A 151 -5.33 -5.16 10.72
N ASN A 152 -6.19 -4.27 11.22
CA ASN A 152 -7.64 -4.48 11.24
C ASN A 152 -8.26 -4.45 9.83
N GLY A 153 -7.53 -3.93 8.84
CA GLY A 153 -7.98 -3.85 7.46
C GLY A 153 -7.53 -5.01 6.57
N TYR A 154 -6.94 -6.09 7.09
CA TYR A 154 -6.46 -7.18 6.23
C TYR A 154 -7.56 -7.76 5.33
N GLY A 155 -7.25 -7.88 4.05
CA GLY A 155 -8.17 -8.43 3.06
C GLY A 155 -7.86 -7.96 1.64
N GLN A 156 -8.83 -8.18 0.77
CA GLN A 156 -8.86 -7.69 -0.61
C GLN A 156 -10.19 -7.01 -0.90
N GLU A 157 -10.16 -5.98 -1.72
CA GLU A 157 -11.35 -5.33 -2.25
C GLU A 157 -11.09 -4.83 -3.68
N ARG A 158 -12.16 -4.38 -4.35
CA ARG A 158 -12.07 -3.73 -5.65
C ARG A 158 -12.57 -2.31 -5.52
N LEU A 159 -11.67 -1.35 -5.74
CA LEU A 159 -12.01 0.05 -5.88
C LEU A 159 -12.50 0.29 -7.30
N SER A 160 -13.78 0.61 -7.47
CA SER A 160 -14.35 0.97 -8.77
C SER A 160 -14.20 2.47 -8.99
N HIS A 161 -13.62 2.88 -10.12
CA HIS A 161 -13.41 4.30 -10.45
C HIS A 161 -14.66 4.94 -11.05
N ASP A 162 -15.78 4.89 -10.32
CA ASP A 162 -17.09 5.36 -10.78
C ASP A 162 -17.69 6.49 -9.92
N LEU A 163 -18.88 6.97 -10.31
CA LEU A 163 -19.55 8.05 -9.56
C LEU A 163 -20.10 7.60 -8.21
N PHE A 164 -20.40 6.32 -8.04
CA PHE A 164 -20.92 5.80 -6.78
C PHE A 164 -19.83 5.85 -5.71
N GLU A 165 -18.66 5.33 -6.05
CA GLU A 165 -17.48 5.32 -5.17
C GLU A 165 -17.00 6.74 -4.86
N ARG A 166 -17.01 7.64 -5.85
CA ARG A 166 -16.68 9.06 -5.61
C ARG A 166 -17.65 9.70 -4.61
N HIS A 167 -18.95 9.44 -4.74
CA HIS A 167 -19.94 9.97 -3.80
C HIS A 167 -19.79 9.35 -2.41
N TYR A 168 -19.49 8.06 -2.32
CA TYR A 168 -19.19 7.39 -1.06
C TYR A 168 -18.05 8.11 -0.32
N ALA A 169 -16.90 8.32 -0.99
CA ALA A 169 -15.76 9.03 -0.42
C ALA A 169 -16.13 10.45 0.03
N ASP A 170 -16.83 11.23 -0.81
CA ASP A 170 -17.25 12.61 -0.47
C ASP A 170 -18.16 12.67 0.78
N ILE A 171 -19.05 11.70 0.95
CA ILE A 171 -19.92 11.58 2.13
C ILE A 171 -19.10 11.22 3.37
N CYS A 172 -18.21 10.23 3.25
CA CYS A 172 -17.33 9.81 4.35
C CYS A 172 -16.37 10.93 4.80
N GLU A 173 -15.96 11.82 3.89
CA GLU A 173 -15.18 13.02 4.23
C GLU A 173 -16.02 14.18 4.78
N GLY A 174 -17.35 14.06 4.81
CA GLY A 174 -18.25 15.14 5.21
C GLY A 174 -18.30 16.30 4.21
N LYS A 175 -17.82 16.08 2.97
CA LYS A 175 -17.85 17.07 1.87
C LYS A 175 -19.19 17.10 1.17
N ALA A 176 -19.99 16.05 1.31
CA ALA A 176 -21.31 15.94 0.68
C ALA A 176 -22.41 15.58 1.70
N GLY A 177 -23.61 16.11 1.45
CA GLY A 177 -24.80 15.88 2.27
C GLY A 177 -25.84 14.97 1.63
N LEU A 178 -27.10 15.12 2.03
CA LEU A 178 -28.24 14.27 1.61
C LEU A 178 -28.40 14.13 0.08
N TRP A 179 -27.99 15.14 -0.70
CA TRP A 179 -28.05 15.07 -2.16
C TRP A 179 -27.11 14.04 -2.78
N ALA A 180 -25.90 13.85 -2.21
CA ALA A 180 -25.01 12.79 -2.68
C ALA A 180 -25.54 11.41 -2.30
N LEU A 181 -26.15 11.27 -1.11
CA LEU A 181 -26.82 10.03 -0.71
C LEU A 181 -27.97 9.68 -1.67
N LEU A 182 -28.79 10.67 -2.05
CA LEU A 182 -29.84 10.46 -3.03
C LEU A 182 -29.27 10.05 -4.40
N ARG A 183 -28.17 10.68 -4.85
CA ARG A 183 -27.49 10.29 -6.08
C ARG A 183 -26.94 8.86 -6.02
N MET A 184 -26.32 8.46 -4.91
CA MET A 184 -25.87 7.08 -4.70
C MET A 184 -27.03 6.08 -4.76
N LEU A 185 -28.18 6.41 -4.16
CA LEU A 185 -29.37 5.56 -4.24
C LEU A 185 -29.86 5.42 -5.70
N ILE A 186 -29.86 6.51 -6.47
CA ILE A 186 -30.22 6.48 -7.90
C ILE A 186 -29.22 5.60 -8.68
N LEU A 187 -27.92 5.77 -8.46
CA LEU A 187 -26.88 4.97 -9.10
C LEU A 187 -27.03 3.48 -8.76
N LEU A 188 -27.30 3.15 -7.49
CA LEU A 188 -27.54 1.77 -7.06
C LEU A 188 -28.76 1.16 -7.75
N LEU A 189 -29.87 1.90 -7.83
CA LEU A 189 -31.08 1.46 -8.54
C LEU A 189 -30.81 1.27 -10.04
N GLN A 190 -30.01 2.13 -10.65
CA GLN A 190 -29.58 1.97 -12.03
C GLN A 190 -28.79 0.66 -12.20
N MET A 191 -27.77 0.42 -11.38
CA MET A 191 -26.96 -0.81 -11.41
C MET A 191 -27.80 -2.09 -11.24
N LEU A 192 -28.88 -2.05 -10.45
CA LEU A 192 -29.78 -3.20 -10.29
C LEU A 192 -30.66 -3.48 -11.52
N VAL A 193 -30.94 -2.46 -12.34
CA VAL A 193 -31.81 -2.56 -13.52
C VAL A 193 -30.99 -2.77 -14.80
N THR A 194 -29.81 -2.17 -14.88
CA THR A 194 -28.86 -2.38 -15.96
C THR A 194 -27.92 -3.52 -15.59
N ILE A 195 -28.17 -4.72 -16.11
CA ILE A 195 -27.13 -5.76 -16.21
C ILE A 195 -26.14 -5.26 -17.28
N THR A 196 -25.29 -4.32 -16.91
CA THR A 196 -24.26 -3.80 -17.81
C THR A 196 -22.94 -4.42 -17.41
N ASP A 197 -22.42 -5.29 -18.28
CA ASP A 197 -21.01 -5.66 -18.40
C ASP A 197 -20.18 -4.43 -18.84
N HIS A 198 -20.30 -3.31 -18.12
CA HIS A 198 -19.31 -2.25 -18.29
C HIS A 198 -18.04 -2.72 -17.62
N GLU A 199 -16.96 -2.86 -18.40
CA GLU A 199 -15.59 -2.89 -17.88
C GLU A 199 -15.34 -1.57 -17.14
N LEU A 200 -15.77 -1.52 -15.89
CA LEU A 200 -15.44 -0.42 -15.00
C LEU A 200 -13.93 -0.50 -14.74
N GLU A 201 -13.24 0.61 -14.94
CA GLU A 201 -11.86 0.73 -14.49
C GLU A 201 -11.84 0.45 -12.98
N GLN A 202 -11.10 -0.58 -12.59
CA GLN A 202 -11.02 -1.06 -11.22
C GLN A 202 -9.56 -1.19 -10.80
N THR A 203 -9.30 -0.83 -9.53
CA THR A 203 -8.06 -1.17 -8.85
C THR A 203 -8.34 -2.29 -7.86
N VAL A 204 -7.61 -3.40 -7.95
CA VAL A 204 -7.62 -4.40 -6.88
C VAL A 204 -6.76 -3.87 -5.74
N SER A 205 -7.34 -3.75 -4.55
CA SER A 205 -6.64 -3.28 -3.35
C SER A 205 -6.41 -4.46 -2.42
N VAL A 206 -5.18 -4.58 -1.92
CA VAL A 206 -4.78 -5.67 -1.01
C VAL A 206 -4.07 -5.10 0.19
N ASN A 207 -4.73 -5.19 1.35
CA ASN A 207 -4.07 -4.97 2.63
C ASN A 207 -3.46 -6.29 3.11
N ALA A 208 -2.15 -6.43 2.91
CA ALA A 208 -1.36 -7.59 3.29
C ALA A 208 -0.76 -7.47 4.71
N ALA A 209 -1.29 -6.59 5.56
CA ALA A 209 -0.83 -6.47 6.94
C ALA A 209 -0.99 -7.79 7.69
N ALA A 210 0.04 -8.19 8.41
CA ALA A 210 0.02 -9.35 9.29
C ALA A 210 0.94 -9.13 10.49
N VAL A 211 0.55 -9.59 11.67
CA VAL A 211 1.43 -9.72 12.82
C VAL A 211 1.59 -11.18 13.19
N GLY A 212 2.79 -11.55 13.59
CA GLY A 212 3.01 -12.77 14.36
C GLY A 212 3.18 -12.39 15.84
N GLY A 213 2.54 -13.13 16.75
CA GLY A 213 2.80 -13.01 18.18
C GLY A 213 1.55 -13.13 19.07
N PRO A 214 1.68 -12.94 20.40
CA PRO A 214 0.60 -13.16 21.37
C PRO A 214 -0.65 -12.27 21.17
N ARG A 215 -0.55 -11.23 20.35
CA ARG A 215 -1.60 -10.26 20.04
C ARG A 215 -2.23 -10.46 18.66
N ASP A 216 -1.76 -11.42 17.88
CA ASP A 216 -2.36 -11.78 16.58
C ASP A 216 -2.57 -13.29 16.56
N ALA A 217 -3.79 -13.69 16.88
CA ALA A 217 -4.19 -15.09 16.97
C ALA A 217 -4.38 -15.74 15.60
N ASP A 218 -4.48 -14.93 14.54
CA ASP A 218 -4.85 -15.40 13.20
C ASP A 218 -3.61 -15.46 12.30
N ARG A 219 -3.22 -16.68 11.91
CA ARG A 219 -2.25 -16.86 10.84
C ARG A 219 -2.86 -16.41 9.52
N ARG A 220 -2.52 -15.21 9.09
CA ARG A 220 -2.95 -14.66 7.80
C ARG A 220 -2.17 -15.33 6.66
N PRO A 221 -2.84 -16.01 5.70
CA PRO A 221 -2.16 -16.62 4.58
C PRO A 221 -1.66 -15.56 3.59
N ALA A 222 -0.73 -15.98 2.72
CA ALA A 222 -0.32 -15.20 1.57
C ALA A 222 -1.54 -14.92 0.68
N GLN A 223 -1.64 -13.68 0.20
CA GLN A 223 -2.73 -13.27 -0.68
C GLN A 223 -2.31 -13.45 -2.14
N VAL A 224 -3.15 -14.12 -2.92
CA VAL A 224 -2.96 -14.32 -4.35
C VAL A 224 -4.01 -13.48 -5.08
N VAL A 225 -3.57 -12.72 -6.06
CA VAL A 225 -4.42 -11.87 -6.90
C VAL A 225 -4.29 -12.31 -8.35
N HIS A 226 -5.43 -12.39 -9.03
CA HIS A 226 -5.50 -12.57 -10.46
C HIS A 226 -5.84 -11.22 -11.09
N LEU A 227 -4.90 -10.67 -11.86
CA LEU A 227 -5.05 -9.45 -12.63
C LEU A 227 -5.47 -9.78 -14.07
#